data_AF-A0A2V9USA0-F1
#
_entry.id   AF-A0A2V9USA0-F1
#
_cell.length_a   1.000
_cell.length_b   1.000
_cell.length_c   1.000
_cell.angle_alpha   90.00
_cell.angle_beta   90.00
_cell.angle_gamma   90.00
#
_symmetry.space_group_name_H-M   'P 1'
#
loop_
_entity.id
_entity.type
_entity.pdbx_description
1 polymer ?
#
loop_
_entity_poly.entity_id
_entity_poly.type
_entity_poly.pdbx_seq_one_letter_code
_entity_poly.pdbx_strand_id
1 'polypeptide(L)'
;MTIRRMKTYAGAQGYVYQYYFVGKREALLDDPAAPATEFIFDVTSDRKLTYAVSVFLPAQAVAEWTRKHGRPLSDAEQYAAAKLRLFRAFDEVEDLKTHGRRLTIDATLLDESLTSLGVD
;
A
#
# COMPACT_ATOMS: atom_id res chain seq x y z
N MET A 1 5.43 6.44 -24.80
CA MET A 1 4.61 6.90 -23.66
C MET A 1 4.07 5.68 -22.94
N THR A 2 4.51 5.41 -21.71
CA THR A 2 4.01 4.26 -20.94
C THR A 2 2.59 4.57 -20.48
N ILE A 3 1.60 3.85 -21.00
CA ILE A 3 0.19 4.04 -20.63
C ILE A 3 0.00 3.56 -19.19
N ARG A 4 -0.31 4.49 -18.27
CA ARG A 4 -0.65 4.17 -16.89
C ARG A 4 -2.04 3.54 -16.87
N ARG A 5 -2.13 2.24 -16.58
CA ARG A 5 -3.40 1.51 -16.57
C ARG A 5 -4.16 1.81 -15.28
N MET A 6 -5.26 2.57 -15.41
CA MET A 6 -6.21 2.78 -14.33
C MET A 6 -6.87 1.45 -13.93
N LYS A 7 -6.92 1.18 -12.62
CA LYS A 7 -7.64 0.05 -12.02
C LYS A 7 -8.85 0.58 -11.27
N THR A 8 -9.92 -0.22 -11.22
CA THR A 8 -11.14 0.11 -10.48
C THR A 8 -11.31 -0.90 -9.35
N TYR A 9 -11.66 -0.42 -8.17
CA TYR A 9 -11.96 -1.20 -6.98
C TYR A 9 -13.33 -0.76 -6.44
N ALA A 10 -14.25 -1.70 -6.27
CA ALA A 10 -15.51 -1.45 -5.58
C ALA A 10 -15.31 -1.75 -4.11
N GLY A 11 -15.26 -0.71 -3.27
CA GLY A 11 -15.10 -0.86 -1.84
C GLY A 11 -16.36 -1.38 -1.18
N ALA A 12 -16.20 -2.02 -0.02
CA ALA A 12 -17.29 -2.62 0.75
C ALA A 12 -18.32 -1.59 1.23
N GLN A 13 -17.91 -0.32 1.35
CA GLN A 13 -18.75 0.80 1.78
C GLN A 13 -19.62 1.41 0.66
N GLY A 14 -19.62 0.81 -0.54
CA GLY A 14 -20.42 1.28 -1.69
C GLY A 14 -19.74 2.36 -2.54
N TYR A 15 -18.52 2.79 -2.18
CA TYR A 15 -17.70 3.70 -2.99
C TYR A 15 -16.90 2.93 -4.04
N VAL A 16 -16.79 3.51 -5.24
CA VAL A 16 -15.91 2.99 -6.30
C VAL A 16 -14.66 3.86 -6.38
N TYR A 17 -13.52 3.24 -6.08
CA TYR A 17 -12.22 3.88 -6.19
C TYR A 17 -11.56 3.51 -7.52
N GLN A 18 -10.95 4.50 -8.16
CA GLN A 18 -10.03 4.29 -9.26
C GLN A 18 -8.63 4.64 -8.78
N TYR A 19 -7.66 3.79 -9.11
CA TYR A 19 -6.29 4.03 -8.73
C TYR A 19 -5.30 3.54 -9.79
N TYR A 20 -4.09 4.08 -9.73
CA TYR A 20 -2.97 3.54 -10.46
C TYR A 20 -1.68 3.68 -9.66
N PHE A 21 -0.75 2.76 -9.88
CA PHE A 21 0.55 2.78 -9.24
C PHE A 21 1.46 3.81 -9.93
N VAL A 22 1.98 4.76 -9.14
CA VAL A 22 2.87 5.82 -9.63
C VAL A 22 4.32 5.35 -9.59
N GLY A 23 4.73 4.69 -8.51
CA GLY A 23 6.08 4.20 -8.30
C GLY A 23 6.36 3.86 -6.85
N LYS A 24 7.58 3.38 -6.59
CA LYS A 24 8.11 3.18 -5.24
C LYS A 24 9.41 3.96 -5.06
N ARG A 25 9.68 4.39 -3.84
CA ARG A 25 10.95 5.04 -3.45
C ARG A 25 11.25 4.74 -1.99
N GLU A 26 12.47 5.02 -1.55
CA GLU A 26 12.77 5.01 -0.12
C GLU A 26 12.11 6.21 0.56
N ALA A 27 11.63 6.01 1.78
CA ALA A 27 11.15 7.08 2.64
C ALA A 27 12.30 8.05 2.92
N LEU A 28 12.00 9.35 2.95
CA LEU A 28 12.99 10.38 3.26
C LEU A 28 13.57 10.15 4.65
N LEU A 29 14.85 10.45 4.86
CA LEU A 29 15.52 10.19 6.15
C LEU A 29 14.85 10.90 7.35
N ASP A 30 14.23 12.06 7.12
CA ASP A 30 13.51 12.83 8.15
C ASP A 30 12.05 12.39 8.32
N ASP A 31 11.60 11.39 7.55
CA ASP A 31 10.25 10.88 7.63
C ASP A 31 10.09 9.95 8.85
N PRO A 32 9.02 10.08 9.64
CA PRO A 32 8.83 9.27 10.86
C PRO A 32 8.67 7.76 10.59
N ALA A 33 8.39 7.35 9.35
CA ALA A 33 8.38 5.95 8.95
C ALA A 33 9.74 5.46 8.43
N ALA A 34 10.74 6.33 8.27
CA ALA A 34 12.07 5.91 7.87
C ALA A 34 12.74 5.06 8.97
N PRO A 35 13.46 3.98 8.60
CA PRO A 35 13.63 3.46 7.25
C PRO A 35 12.41 2.67 6.75
N ALA A 36 11.86 3.05 5.58
CA ALA A 36 10.76 2.36 4.91
C ALA A 36 10.83 2.50 3.39
N THR A 37 10.17 1.57 2.70
CA THR A 37 9.83 1.71 1.28
C THR A 37 8.46 2.36 1.15
N GLU A 38 8.38 3.49 0.44
CA GLU A 38 7.13 4.18 0.13
C GLU A 38 6.60 3.73 -1.24
N PHE A 39 5.38 3.21 -1.26
CA PHE A 39 4.62 2.90 -2.48
C PHE A 39 3.56 3.97 -2.70
N ILE A 40 3.61 4.63 -3.86
CA ILE A 40 2.75 5.78 -4.16
C ILE A 40 1.67 5.37 -5.15
N PHE A 41 0.42 5.64 -4.80
CA PHE A 41 -0.74 5.40 -5.63
C PHE A 41 -1.51 6.70 -5.82
N ASP A 42 -1.89 6.99 -7.05
CA ASP A 42 -2.85 8.06 -7.31
C ASP A 42 -4.25 7.45 -7.27
N VAL A 43 -5.13 8.04 -6.48
CA VAL A 43 -6.48 7.55 -6.19
C VAL A 43 -7.49 8.64 -6.50
N THR A 44 -8.65 8.24 -7.02
CA THR A 44 -9.83 9.09 -7.15
C THR A 44 -11.10 8.28 -6.88
N SER A 45 -12.07 8.85 -6.15
CA SER A 45 -13.38 8.24 -5.91
C SER A 45 -14.49 8.89 -6.74
N ASP A 46 -14.28 10.10 -7.26
CA ASP A 46 -15.27 10.90 -7.98
C ASP A 46 -14.87 11.21 -9.44
N ARG A 47 -13.68 10.76 -9.87
CA ARG A 47 -13.04 11.07 -11.17
C ARG A 47 -12.77 12.55 -11.42
N LYS A 48 -12.98 13.42 -10.43
CA LYS A 48 -12.76 14.86 -10.52
C LYS A 48 -11.48 15.25 -9.79
N LEU A 49 -11.24 14.64 -8.63
CA LEU A 49 -10.08 14.91 -7.80
C LEU A 49 -9.24 13.65 -7.65
N THR A 50 -8.01 13.73 -8.12
CA THR A 50 -6.98 12.72 -7.92
C THR A 50 -6.05 13.18 -6.81
N TYR A 51 -5.75 12.28 -5.87
CA TYR A 51 -4.83 12.54 -4.78
C TYR A 51 -3.89 11.36 -4.60
N ALA A 52 -2.67 11.66 -4.15
CA ALA A 52 -1.68 10.63 -3.84
C ALA A 52 -1.97 10.01 -2.47
N VAL A 53 -1.88 8.69 -2.42
CA VAL A 53 -1.88 7.85 -1.22
C VAL A 53 -0.53 7.13 -1.15
N SER A 54 0.19 7.37 -0.06
CA SER A 54 1.49 6.77 0.22
C SER A 54 1.33 5.62 1.20
N VAL A 55 1.81 4.43 0.82
CA VAL A 55 1.86 3.25 1.67
C VAL A 55 3.30 2.97 2.05
N PHE A 56 3.61 3.09 3.34
CA PHE A 56 4.93 2.87 3.90
C PHE A 56 5.06 1.43 4.38
N LEU A 57 6.08 0.74 3.87
CA LEU A 57 6.52 -0.57 4.32
C LEU A 57 7.83 -0.41 5.09
N PRO A 58 7.81 -0.39 6.43
CA PRO A 58 9.01 -0.26 7.26
C PRO A 58 10.00 -1.39 7.01
N ALA A 59 11.28 -1.05 6.96
CA ALA A 59 12.36 -2.03 6.79
C ALA A 59 12.37 -3.04 7.95
N GLN A 60 11.96 -2.62 9.15
CA GLN A 60 11.80 -3.50 10.30
C GLN A 60 10.75 -4.59 10.06
N ALA A 61 9.57 -4.24 9.53
CA ALA A 61 8.51 -5.22 9.25
C ALA A 61 8.98 -6.27 8.22
N VAL A 62 9.70 -5.82 7.18
CA VAL A 62 10.32 -6.72 6.19
C VAL A 62 11.37 -7.64 6.84
N ALA A 63 12.24 -7.09 7.70
CA ALA A 63 13.26 -7.87 8.38
C ALA A 63 12.66 -8.92 9.33
N GLU A 64 11.59 -8.56 10.05
CA GLU A 64 10.87 -9.49 10.92
C GLU A 64 10.22 -10.63 10.12
N TRP A 65 9.57 -10.31 9.01
CA TRP A 65 9.00 -11.32 8.12
C TRP A 65 10.08 -12.23 7.53
N THR A 66 11.19 -11.67 7.05
CA THR A 66 12.31 -12.45 6.49
C THR A 66 12.95 -13.36 7.52
N ARG A 67 13.10 -12.91 8.77
CA ARG A 67 13.58 -13.75 9.88
C ARG A 67 12.61 -14.89 10.18
N LYS A 68 11.31 -14.63 10.13
CA LYS A 68 10.26 -15.63 10.41
C LYS A 68 10.18 -16.72 9.34
N HIS A 69 10.28 -16.36 8.06
CA HIS A 69 10.10 -17.30 6.94
C HIS A 69 11.42 -17.78 6.31
N GLY A 70 12.56 -17.22 6.72
CA GLY A 70 13.89 -17.65 6.27
C GLY A 70 14.23 -17.25 4.83
N ARG A 71 13.46 -16.36 4.20
CA ARG A 71 13.71 -15.85 2.84
C ARG A 71 13.43 -14.35 2.72
N PRO A 72 14.09 -13.64 1.77
CA PRO A 72 13.81 -12.23 1.54
C PRO A 72 12.45 -12.01 0.88
N LEU A 73 11.81 -10.88 1.17
CA LEU A 73 10.61 -10.40 0.46
C LEU A 73 10.99 -9.90 -0.93
N SER A 74 10.36 -10.45 -1.96
CA SER A 74 10.50 -9.95 -3.32
C SER A 74 9.79 -8.61 -3.52
N ASP A 75 10.22 -7.85 -4.53
CA ASP A 75 9.56 -6.60 -4.94
C ASP A 75 8.07 -6.77 -5.24
N ALA A 76 7.69 -7.92 -5.80
CA ALA A 76 6.31 -8.24 -6.13
C ALA A 76 5.46 -8.48 -4.86
N GLU A 77 6.00 -9.18 -3.87
CA GLU A 77 5.35 -9.41 -2.56
C GLU A 77 5.21 -8.11 -1.77
N GLN A 78 6.25 -7.26 -1.75
CA GLN A 78 6.17 -5.94 -1.13
C GLN A 78 5.08 -5.07 -1.77
N TYR A 79 5.02 -5.05 -3.11
CA TYR A 79 3.97 -4.35 -3.83
C TYR A 79 2.58 -4.94 -3.56
N ALA A 80 2.47 -6.27 -3.48
CA ALA A 80 1.20 -6.93 -3.18
C ALA A 80 0.69 -6.55 -1.79
N ALA A 81 1.56 -6.55 -0.77
CA ALA A 81 1.24 -6.08 0.58
C ALA A 81 0.82 -4.60 0.58
N ALA A 82 1.56 -3.73 -0.13
CA ALA A 82 1.21 -2.31 -0.29
C ALA A 82 -0.19 -2.11 -0.90
N LYS A 83 -0.51 -2.89 -1.92
CA LYS A 83 -1.80 -2.85 -2.60
C LYS A 83 -2.94 -3.37 -1.72
N LEU A 84 -2.73 -4.45 -0.96
CA LEU A 84 -3.72 -4.96 -0.02
C LEU A 84 -4.00 -3.94 1.10
N ARG A 85 -2.96 -3.27 1.60
CA ARG A 85 -3.13 -2.18 2.57
C ARG A 85 -3.96 -1.03 2.04
N LEU A 86 -3.78 -0.67 0.77
CA LEU A 86 -4.57 0.35 0.09
C LEU A 86 -6.05 -0.07 0.01
N PHE A 87 -6.34 -1.32 -0.35
CA PHE A 87 -7.72 -1.83 -0.41
C PHE A 87 -8.39 -1.81 0.94
N ARG A 88 -7.68 -2.27 1.97
CA ARG A 88 -8.16 -2.19 3.36
C ARG A 88 -8.48 -0.75 3.76
N ALA A 89 -7.69 0.23 3.32
CA ALA A 89 -8.01 1.64 3.56
C ALA A 89 -9.26 2.12 2.80
N PHE A 90 -9.49 1.66 1.58
CA PHE A 90 -10.74 1.95 0.85
C PHE A 90 -11.99 1.45 1.59
N ASP A 91 -11.86 0.34 2.31
CA ASP A 91 -12.94 -0.27 3.06
C ASP A 91 -13.11 0.27 4.49
N GLU A 92 -12.01 0.71 5.14
CA GLU A 92 -12.03 1.15 6.55
C GLU A 92 -12.10 2.67 6.72
N VAL A 93 -11.57 3.45 5.77
CA VAL A 93 -11.45 4.91 5.91
C VAL A 93 -12.51 5.60 5.07
N GLU A 94 -13.51 6.18 5.74
CA GLU A 94 -14.63 6.87 5.10
C GLU A 94 -14.17 8.11 4.29
N ASP A 95 -13.29 8.95 4.87
CA ASP A 95 -12.65 10.07 4.15
C ASP A 95 -11.15 9.82 3.93
N LEU A 96 -10.88 8.98 2.93
CA LEU A 96 -9.52 8.63 2.53
C LEU A 96 -8.71 9.87 2.06
N LYS A 97 -9.38 10.86 1.45
CA LYS A 97 -8.72 12.07 0.95
C LYS A 97 -8.13 12.89 2.08
N THR A 98 -8.84 13.01 3.20
CA THR A 98 -8.40 13.82 4.34
C THR A 98 -7.55 13.02 5.31
N HIS A 99 -7.93 11.76 5.60
CA HIS A 99 -7.35 10.98 6.70
C HIS A 99 -6.57 9.73 6.24
N GLY A 100 -6.69 9.31 4.98
CA GLY A 100 -6.14 8.05 4.47
C GLY A 100 -4.98 8.17 3.50
N ARG A 101 -4.39 9.37 3.34
CA ARG A 101 -3.29 9.60 2.38
C ARG A 101 -1.96 9.01 2.80
N ARG A 102 -1.82 8.64 4.07
CA ARG A 102 -0.60 8.04 4.62
C ARG A 102 -0.96 6.77 5.36
N LEU A 103 -0.52 5.65 4.82
CA LEU A 103 -0.79 4.31 5.35
C LEU A 103 0.52 3.65 5.71
N THR A 104 0.54 2.86 6.78
CA THR A 104 1.71 2.07 7.19
C THR A 104 1.32 0.61 7.28
N ILE A 105 2.29 -0.27 7.00
CA ILE A 105 2.17 -1.71 7.14
C ILE A 105 3.08 -2.14 8.29
N ASP A 106 2.50 -2.57 9.40
CA ASP A 106 3.28 -3.21 10.47
C ASP A 106 3.57 -4.69 10.13
N ALA A 107 4.38 -5.34 10.96
CA ALA A 107 4.78 -6.73 10.73
C ALA A 107 3.59 -7.70 10.75
N THR A 108 2.59 -7.46 11.60
CA THR A 108 1.39 -8.29 11.70
C THR A 108 0.56 -8.20 10.43
N LEU A 109 0.27 -6.98 9.99
CA LEU A 109 -0.48 -6.71 8.77
C LEU A 109 0.25 -7.21 7.53
N LEU A 110 1.58 -7.11 7.50
CA LEU A 110 2.40 -7.66 6.43
C LEU A 110 2.21 -9.18 6.33
N ASP A 111 2.30 -9.87 7.46
CA ASP A 111 2.12 -11.32 7.56
C ASP A 111 0.71 -11.72 7.10
N GLU A 112 -0.34 -11.11 7.67
CA GLU A 112 -1.74 -11.35 7.29
C GLU A 112 -1.98 -11.14 5.79
N SER A 113 -1.44 -10.04 5.24
CA SER A 113 -1.57 -9.71 3.83
C SER A 113 -0.95 -10.77 2.94
N LEU A 114 0.26 -11.24 3.27
CA LEU A 114 0.98 -12.24 2.47
C LEU A 114 0.38 -13.64 2.62
N THR A 115 -0.02 -14.04 3.84
CA THR A 115 -0.73 -15.30 4.06
C THR A 115 -2.04 -15.34 3.25
N SER A 116 -2.78 -14.22 3.16
CA SER A 116 -4.01 -14.16 2.33
C SER A 116 -3.76 -14.41 0.84
N LEU A 117 -2.53 -14.22 0.37
CA LEU A 117 -2.10 -14.48 -1.00
C LEU A 117 -1.53 -15.89 -1.20
N GLY A 118 -1.52 -16.71 -0.14
CA GLY A 118 -0.88 -18.03 -0.13
C GLY A 118 0.65 -17.97 -0.07
N VAL A 119 1.19 -16.85 0.46
CA VAL A 119 2.61 -16.64 0.65
C VAL A 119 2.95 -16.92 2.12
N ASP A 120 3.49 -18.11 2.37
CA ASP A 120 4.17 -18.51 3.62
C ASP A 120 5.71 -18.46 3.45
#